data_AF-A0A4Q3KR14-F1
#
_entry.id   AF-A0A4Q3KR14-F1
#
_cell.length_a   1.000
_cell.length_b   1.000
_cell.length_c   1.000
_cell.angle_alpha   90.00
_cell.angle_beta   90.00
_cell.angle_gamma   90.00
#
_symmetry.space_group_name_H-M   'P 1'
#
loop_
_entity.id
_entity.type
_entity.pdbx_description
1 polymer ?
#
loop_
_entity_poly.entity_id
_entity_poly.type
_entity_poly.pdbx_seq_one_letter_code
_entity_poly.pdbx_strand_id
1 'polypeptide(L)'
;MPSPTTTPSAAPRSGLAWRNGFAELGPSFFTELVPTPLPAPYWVGTSASAAEWLGVHPQWLASDTALQVFSGNAMPAGARPLASVYSGHQFGVWAGQLGDGRAILLGETDRGIEVQLKGAGRTPYSRGGDGRAVLRSSIREFLCSEAMHALGVPTTRALCITGSPAPVYREEAETAAVVTRLAPSFIRFGHFEHFSARGQEAELRQLADYMIDRYYPDCRTNGAQTLGGNAYAALLQAVSERTAALLAQWQAIGFCHGVMNTDNMSILGLTIDYGPFQFLDAFVPGHICNHSDSQGRYAFNRQPNVAYWNLFCLGQALMPLIGDTAIAQAALESYKTAFPTQFMRRMRAKLGVQTAREEDGAFIDALLQLLAQDAVDYPIFWRRLSHAVATSDFEPVRDLFLDRAGWDRWLLSYQELIATENHALASESMLRTNPKFVLRNHAGELAIRAAHQGDLAPFNALQSLLADPFEEHADQDAHWSGFPPDWASTIEISCSS
;
A
#
# COMPACT_ATOMS: atom_id res chain seq x y z
N MET A 1 -62.97 2.09 4.03
CA MET A 1 -61.61 2.66 4.07
C MET A 1 -60.65 1.48 3.91
N PRO A 2 -60.07 1.26 2.71
CA PRO A 2 -59.10 0.18 2.54
C PRO A 2 -57.80 0.55 3.24
N SER A 3 -57.25 -0.39 4.00
CA SER A 3 -55.97 -0.28 4.68
C SER A 3 -54.84 0.01 3.68
N PRO A 4 -53.89 0.90 3.98
CA PRO A 4 -52.77 1.14 3.09
C PRO A 4 -51.89 -0.10 3.07
N THR A 5 -51.90 -0.81 1.94
CA THR A 5 -50.86 -1.78 1.59
C THR A 5 -49.55 -1.03 1.47
N THR A 6 -48.70 -1.13 2.50
CA THR A 6 -47.29 -0.78 2.42
C THR A 6 -46.64 -1.72 1.42
N THR A 7 -46.36 -1.20 0.22
CA THR A 7 -45.49 -1.85 -0.76
C THR A 7 -44.16 -2.17 -0.07
N PRO A 8 -43.62 -3.40 -0.14
CA PRO A 8 -42.27 -3.65 0.35
C PRO A 8 -41.33 -2.71 -0.40
N SER A 9 -40.62 -1.85 0.33
CA SER A 9 -39.53 -1.08 -0.27
C SER A 9 -38.59 -2.08 -0.91
N ALA A 10 -38.43 -2.01 -2.24
CA ALA A 10 -37.54 -2.90 -2.97
C ALA A 10 -36.16 -2.82 -2.31
N ALA A 11 -35.58 -3.96 -1.94
CA ALA A 11 -34.25 -3.98 -1.33
C ALA A 11 -33.31 -3.14 -2.20
N PRO A 12 -32.50 -2.24 -1.59
CA PRO A 12 -31.61 -1.38 -2.36
C PRO A 12 -30.74 -2.26 -3.28
N ARG A 13 -30.62 -1.89 -4.55
CA ARG A 13 -29.72 -2.58 -5.48
C ARG A 13 -28.28 -2.14 -5.17
N SER A 14 -27.32 -3.05 -5.33
CA SER A 14 -25.90 -2.74 -5.12
C SER A 14 -25.39 -1.64 -6.05
N GLY A 15 -25.96 -1.55 -7.26
CA GLY A 15 -25.45 -0.70 -8.34
C GLY A 15 -24.22 -1.29 -9.04
N LEU A 16 -23.69 -2.42 -8.57
CA LEU A 16 -22.52 -3.07 -9.15
C LEU A 16 -22.90 -3.83 -10.43
N ALA A 17 -22.32 -3.39 -11.55
CA ALA A 17 -22.30 -4.14 -12.80
C ALA A 17 -20.92 -4.77 -12.97
N TRP A 18 -20.86 -6.05 -13.34
CA TRP A 18 -19.61 -6.81 -13.42
C TRP A 18 -19.12 -6.92 -14.86
N ARG A 19 -17.83 -6.69 -15.07
CA ARG A 19 -17.04 -7.01 -16.26
C ARG A 19 -15.87 -7.85 -15.81
N ASN A 20 -15.87 -9.14 -16.10
CA ASN A 20 -14.88 -10.07 -15.54
C ASN A 20 -13.60 -10.07 -16.38
N GLY A 21 -12.91 -8.93 -16.50
CA GLY A 21 -11.81 -8.74 -17.45
C GLY A 21 -10.60 -9.66 -17.21
N PHE A 22 -10.17 -9.87 -15.96
CA PHE A 22 -9.11 -10.86 -15.66
C PHE A 22 -9.52 -12.28 -16.08
N ALA A 23 -10.81 -12.62 -15.97
CA ALA A 23 -11.30 -13.95 -16.35
C ALA A 23 -11.24 -14.20 -17.87
N GLU A 24 -11.15 -13.15 -18.68
CA GLU A 24 -11.01 -13.24 -20.14
C GLU A 24 -9.62 -13.72 -20.58
N LEU A 25 -8.62 -13.65 -19.69
CA LEU A 25 -7.30 -14.26 -19.93
C LEU A 25 -7.39 -15.79 -20.08
N GLY A 26 -8.43 -16.41 -19.53
CA GLY A 26 -8.69 -17.84 -19.68
C GLY A 26 -8.16 -18.71 -18.52
N PRO A 27 -8.46 -20.02 -18.56
CA PRO A 27 -8.33 -20.90 -17.40
C PRO A 27 -6.89 -21.18 -16.95
N SER A 28 -5.87 -20.85 -17.75
CA SER A 28 -4.46 -20.98 -17.34
C SER A 28 -4.07 -20.01 -16.22
N PHE A 29 -4.85 -18.94 -16.01
CA PHE A 29 -4.51 -17.83 -15.10
C PHE A 29 -5.18 -17.93 -13.72
N PHE A 30 -6.19 -18.79 -13.57
CA PHE A 30 -6.98 -18.86 -12.35
C PHE A 30 -7.70 -20.18 -12.18
N THR A 31 -8.25 -20.39 -10.99
CA THR A 31 -9.28 -21.41 -10.74
C THR A 31 -10.55 -20.71 -10.27
N GLU A 32 -11.70 -21.08 -10.85
CA GLU A 32 -13.01 -20.60 -10.37
C GLU A 32 -13.40 -21.33 -9.09
N LEU A 33 -13.85 -20.55 -8.11
CA LEU A 33 -14.31 -21.05 -6.82
C LEU A 33 -15.14 -19.99 -6.12
N VAL A 34 -16.04 -20.43 -5.25
CA VAL A 34 -16.81 -19.53 -4.40
C VAL A 34 -16.15 -19.37 -3.02
N PRO A 35 -16.29 -18.19 -2.37
CA PRO A 35 -15.93 -18.02 -0.97
C PRO A 35 -16.55 -19.06 -0.04
N THR A 36 -15.84 -19.37 1.04
CA THR A 36 -16.32 -20.20 2.13
C THR A 36 -16.97 -19.31 3.19
N PRO A 37 -18.28 -19.44 3.45
CA PRO A 37 -19.00 -18.57 4.39
C PRO A 37 -18.42 -18.57 5.81
N LEU A 38 -18.74 -17.50 6.56
CA LEU A 38 -18.45 -17.33 7.97
C LEU A 38 -19.76 -17.19 8.78
N PRO A 39 -19.85 -17.77 9.99
CA PRO A 39 -21.02 -17.62 10.84
C PRO A 39 -21.10 -16.20 11.41
N ALA A 40 -22.32 -15.68 11.60
CA ALA A 40 -22.60 -14.42 12.30
C ALA A 40 -21.64 -13.27 11.95
N PRO A 41 -21.51 -12.89 10.65
CA PRO A 41 -20.65 -11.78 10.28
C PRO A 41 -21.15 -10.46 10.87
N TYR A 42 -20.24 -9.55 11.16
CA TYR A 42 -20.55 -8.19 11.63
C TYR A 42 -19.58 -7.16 11.01
N TRP A 43 -20.02 -5.90 10.94
CA TRP A 43 -19.18 -4.81 10.47
C TRP A 43 -18.13 -4.42 11.50
N VAL A 44 -16.88 -4.31 11.06
CA VAL A 44 -15.80 -3.69 11.85
C VAL A 44 -15.53 -2.27 11.35
N GLY A 45 -15.57 -2.05 10.03
CA GLY A 45 -15.31 -0.74 9.44
C GLY A 45 -15.58 -0.71 7.93
N THR A 46 -15.87 0.50 7.42
CA THR A 46 -16.13 0.76 5.99
C THR A 46 -15.47 2.06 5.56
N SER A 47 -14.91 2.12 4.36
CA SER A 47 -14.36 3.36 3.78
C SER A 47 -15.35 4.02 2.82
N ALA A 48 -15.78 5.23 3.16
CA ALA A 48 -16.67 6.02 2.31
C ALA A 48 -16.01 6.39 0.98
N SER A 49 -14.74 6.81 1.01
CA SER A 49 -13.95 7.13 -0.20
C SER A 49 -13.80 5.93 -1.13
N ALA A 50 -13.54 4.73 -0.59
CA ALA A 50 -13.46 3.51 -1.38
C ALA A 50 -14.83 3.10 -1.96
N ALA A 51 -15.92 3.28 -1.19
CA ALA A 51 -17.28 3.03 -1.66
C ALA A 51 -17.69 3.96 -2.81
N GLU A 52 -17.33 5.24 -2.71
CA GLU A 52 -17.55 6.23 -3.79
C GLU A 52 -16.78 5.86 -5.05
N TRP A 53 -15.50 5.50 -4.92
CA TRP A 53 -14.68 5.05 -6.05
C TRP A 53 -15.29 3.83 -6.74
N LEU A 54 -15.71 2.83 -5.95
CA LEU A 54 -16.38 1.63 -6.44
C LEU A 54 -17.76 1.92 -7.06
N GLY A 55 -18.40 3.02 -6.69
CA GLY A 55 -19.75 3.40 -7.14
C GLY A 55 -20.88 2.71 -6.37
N VAL A 56 -20.63 2.27 -5.14
CA VAL A 56 -21.62 1.61 -4.30
C VAL A 56 -22.42 2.64 -3.50
N HIS A 57 -23.75 2.51 -3.50
CA HIS A 57 -24.61 3.43 -2.76
C HIS A 57 -24.49 3.21 -1.24
N PRO A 58 -24.34 4.28 -0.42
CA PRO A 58 -24.15 4.15 1.03
C PRO A 58 -25.26 3.36 1.75
N GLN A 59 -26.52 3.55 1.34
CA GLN A 59 -27.65 2.80 1.92
C GLN A 59 -27.60 1.30 1.61
N TRP A 60 -27.04 0.91 0.46
CA TRP A 60 -26.86 -0.52 0.17
C TRP A 60 -25.70 -1.08 0.99
N LEU A 61 -24.59 -0.36 1.10
CA LEU A 61 -23.45 -0.77 1.91
C LEU A 61 -23.85 -0.99 3.39
N ALA A 62 -24.78 -0.21 3.91
CA ALA A 62 -25.34 -0.36 5.26
C ALA A 62 -26.33 -1.54 5.42
N SER A 63 -26.67 -2.27 4.35
CA SER A 63 -27.63 -3.38 4.40
C SER A 63 -26.99 -4.70 4.82
N ASP A 64 -27.79 -5.62 5.38
CA ASP A 64 -27.34 -6.99 5.65
C ASP A 64 -26.90 -7.71 4.37
N THR A 65 -27.55 -7.47 3.23
CA THR A 65 -27.12 -8.03 1.94
C THR A 65 -25.67 -7.70 1.61
N ALA A 66 -25.24 -6.44 1.82
CA ALA A 66 -23.85 -6.05 1.60
C ALA A 66 -22.90 -6.72 2.60
N LEU A 67 -23.31 -6.83 3.87
CA LEU A 67 -22.54 -7.55 4.89
C LEU A 67 -22.32 -9.01 4.51
N GLN A 68 -23.38 -9.71 4.05
CA GLN A 68 -23.27 -11.10 3.60
C GLN A 68 -22.39 -11.22 2.35
N VAL A 69 -22.48 -10.30 1.39
CA VAL A 69 -21.64 -10.32 0.18
C VAL A 69 -20.17 -10.14 0.52
N PHE A 70 -19.84 -9.08 1.27
CA PHE A 70 -18.46 -8.73 1.58
C PHE A 70 -17.82 -9.61 2.68
N SER A 71 -18.62 -10.43 3.37
CA SER A 71 -18.13 -11.52 4.22
C SER A 71 -17.93 -12.84 3.47
N GLY A 72 -18.29 -12.91 2.18
CA GLY A 72 -18.23 -14.16 1.40
C GLY A 72 -19.37 -15.14 1.67
N ASN A 73 -20.48 -14.68 2.25
CA ASN A 73 -21.64 -15.51 2.58
C ASN A 73 -22.71 -15.52 1.47
N ALA A 74 -22.72 -14.51 0.60
CA ALA A 74 -23.64 -14.40 -0.52
C ALA A 74 -22.92 -13.94 -1.78
N MET A 75 -23.31 -14.45 -2.94
CA MET A 75 -22.71 -14.06 -4.21
C MET A 75 -23.52 -12.95 -4.87
N PRO A 76 -22.90 -11.82 -5.24
CA PRO A 76 -23.57 -10.80 -6.02
C PRO A 76 -23.87 -11.32 -7.43
N ALA A 77 -25.06 -11.03 -7.94
CA ALA A 77 -25.47 -11.48 -9.28
C ALA A 77 -24.49 -10.98 -10.35
N GLY A 78 -24.02 -11.88 -11.21
CA GLY A 78 -23.09 -11.59 -12.30
C GLY A 78 -21.60 -11.65 -11.93
N ALA A 79 -21.26 -11.76 -10.63
CA ALA A 79 -19.90 -12.02 -10.21
C ALA A 79 -19.46 -13.44 -10.60
N ARG A 80 -18.17 -13.59 -10.89
CA ARG A 80 -17.57 -14.84 -11.35
C ARG A 80 -16.30 -15.11 -10.56
N PRO A 81 -16.45 -15.61 -9.31
CA PRO A 81 -15.37 -15.60 -8.35
C PRO A 81 -14.25 -16.57 -8.73
N LEU A 82 -13.01 -16.13 -8.53
CA LEU A 82 -11.81 -16.86 -8.93
C LEU A 82 -10.64 -16.57 -7.98
N ALA A 83 -9.65 -17.45 -7.98
CA ALA A 83 -8.35 -17.24 -7.36
C ALA A 83 -7.28 -17.30 -8.45
N SER A 84 -6.41 -16.29 -8.54
CA SER A 84 -5.35 -16.27 -9.55
C SER A 84 -4.15 -17.12 -9.15
N VAL A 85 -3.44 -17.64 -10.15
CA VAL A 85 -2.15 -18.30 -9.95
C VAL A 85 -1.01 -17.31 -10.23
N TYR A 86 0.02 -17.37 -9.39
CA TYR A 86 1.29 -16.69 -9.60
C TYR A 86 2.40 -17.46 -8.91
N SER A 87 3.65 -17.06 -9.13
CA SER A 87 4.83 -17.52 -8.41
C SER A 87 5.55 -16.31 -7.81
N GLY A 88 6.77 -16.48 -7.32
CA GLY A 88 7.61 -15.35 -6.93
C GLY A 88 8.90 -15.77 -6.26
N HIS A 89 9.81 -14.80 -6.13
CA HIS A 89 10.99 -14.89 -5.30
C HIS A 89 10.67 -14.38 -3.90
N GLN A 90 10.70 -15.29 -2.92
CA GLN A 90 10.53 -14.95 -1.51
C GLN A 90 11.90 -14.82 -0.85
N PHE A 91 12.18 -13.66 -0.24
CA PHE A 91 13.48 -13.35 0.35
C PHE A 91 14.67 -13.53 -0.61
N GLY A 92 14.44 -13.36 -1.92
CA GLY A 92 15.46 -13.50 -2.96
C GLY A 92 15.63 -14.91 -3.51
N VAL A 93 14.84 -15.89 -3.04
CA VAL A 93 14.89 -17.28 -3.49
C VAL A 93 13.58 -17.64 -4.20
N TRP A 94 13.68 -18.35 -5.32
CA TRP A 94 12.50 -18.83 -6.05
C TRP A 94 11.65 -19.76 -5.17
N ALA A 95 10.39 -19.38 -4.93
CA ALA A 95 9.48 -20.12 -4.06
C ALA A 95 8.59 -21.13 -4.81
N GLY A 96 8.73 -21.23 -6.13
CA GLY A 96 7.83 -22.02 -6.96
C GLY A 96 6.42 -21.40 -7.03
N GLN A 97 5.41 -22.26 -7.17
CA GLN A 97 4.03 -21.81 -7.29
C GLN A 97 3.49 -21.25 -5.96
N LEU A 98 2.91 -20.06 -6.07
CA LEU A 98 2.12 -19.39 -5.04
C LEU A 98 0.67 -19.29 -5.56
N GLY A 99 0.11 -18.09 -5.61
CA GLY A 99 -1.28 -17.83 -6.00
C GLY A 99 -2.09 -17.26 -4.84
N ASP A 100 -3.33 -16.89 -5.14
CA ASP A 100 -4.27 -16.36 -4.18
C ASP A 100 -4.68 -17.44 -3.17
N GLY A 101 -3.85 -17.68 -2.16
CA GLY A 101 -4.02 -18.77 -1.20
C GLY A 101 -5.10 -18.54 -0.13
N ARG A 102 -5.59 -17.31 0.00
CA ARG A 102 -6.65 -16.91 0.93
C ARG A 102 -7.45 -15.73 0.42
N ALA A 103 -7.33 -15.44 -0.86
CA ALA A 103 -7.98 -14.32 -1.51
C ALA A 103 -8.83 -14.86 -2.65
N ILE A 104 -9.99 -14.26 -2.88
CA ILE A 104 -10.89 -14.62 -3.97
C ILE A 104 -11.33 -13.32 -4.63
N LEU A 105 -10.99 -13.15 -5.90
CA LEU A 105 -11.50 -12.07 -6.73
C LEU A 105 -12.96 -12.37 -7.03
N LEU A 106 -13.89 -11.51 -6.64
CA LEU A 106 -15.31 -11.64 -6.99
C LEU A 106 -15.56 -11.33 -8.47
N GLY A 107 -14.79 -10.39 -8.99
CA GLY A 107 -14.84 -9.91 -10.35
C GLY A 107 -14.30 -8.50 -10.44
N GLU A 108 -14.49 -7.89 -11.60
CA GLU A 108 -14.17 -6.49 -11.85
C GLU A 108 -15.47 -5.76 -12.19
N THR A 109 -15.59 -4.50 -11.77
CA THR A 109 -16.77 -3.67 -12.05
C THR A 109 -16.71 -3.06 -13.46
N ASP A 110 -17.82 -2.55 -13.95
CA ASP A 110 -17.88 -1.75 -15.20
C ASP A 110 -17.00 -0.48 -15.17
N ARG A 111 -16.68 0.01 -13.98
CA ARG A 111 -15.68 1.07 -13.71
C ARG A 111 -14.22 0.60 -13.78
N GLY A 112 -13.96 -0.68 -14.05
CA GLY A 112 -12.62 -1.25 -14.15
C GLY A 112 -11.93 -1.48 -12.80
N ILE A 113 -12.69 -1.73 -11.74
CA ILE A 113 -12.17 -1.95 -10.38
C ILE A 113 -12.36 -3.42 -10.02
N GLU A 114 -11.25 -4.12 -9.78
CA GLU A 114 -11.22 -5.48 -9.25
C GLU A 114 -11.62 -5.48 -7.76
N VAL A 115 -12.52 -6.39 -7.38
CA VAL A 115 -13.01 -6.56 -6.00
C VAL A 115 -12.55 -7.91 -5.47
N GLN A 116 -11.67 -7.93 -4.47
CA GLN A 116 -11.08 -9.15 -3.91
C GLN A 116 -11.42 -9.30 -2.42
N LEU A 117 -11.90 -10.47 -2.01
CA LEU A 117 -12.12 -10.81 -0.60
C LEU A 117 -10.91 -11.56 -0.05
N LYS A 118 -10.20 -10.99 0.92
CA LYS A 118 -9.06 -11.61 1.62
C LYS A 118 -9.50 -12.17 2.96
N GLY A 119 -9.24 -13.45 3.21
CA GLY A 119 -9.81 -14.24 4.33
C GLY A 119 -11.04 -15.07 3.95
N ALA A 120 -11.36 -15.11 2.65
CA ALA A 120 -12.61 -15.67 2.13
C ALA A 120 -12.65 -17.21 2.03
N GLY A 121 -11.63 -17.92 2.52
CA GLY A 121 -11.59 -19.38 2.53
C GLY A 121 -10.43 -19.97 1.72
N ARG A 122 -10.35 -21.31 1.74
CA ARG A 122 -9.28 -22.04 1.06
C ARG A 122 -9.46 -22.01 -0.45
N THR A 123 -8.34 -22.03 -1.14
CA THR A 123 -8.21 -22.10 -2.59
C THR A 123 -7.23 -23.22 -2.95
N PRO A 124 -7.11 -23.62 -4.23
CA PRO A 124 -6.05 -24.53 -4.67
C PRO A 124 -4.63 -24.02 -4.37
N TYR A 125 -4.48 -22.73 -4.07
CA TYR A 125 -3.20 -22.06 -3.80
C TYR A 125 -2.93 -21.86 -2.31
N SER A 126 -3.82 -22.31 -1.40
CA SER A 126 -3.65 -22.16 0.05
C SER A 126 -2.40 -22.87 0.60
N ARG A 127 -1.83 -23.82 -0.16
CA ARG A 127 -0.77 -24.71 0.32
C ARG A 127 -1.21 -25.35 1.65
N GLY A 128 -0.45 -25.16 2.73
CA GLY A 128 -0.80 -25.62 4.08
C GLY A 128 -1.69 -24.68 4.90
N GLY A 129 -2.04 -23.50 4.38
CA GLY A 129 -2.86 -22.51 5.09
C GLY A 129 -4.36 -22.83 5.12
N ASP A 130 -5.07 -22.23 6.07
CA ASP A 130 -6.51 -22.39 6.29
C ASP A 130 -7.39 -21.50 5.39
N GLY A 131 -6.78 -20.61 4.60
CA GLY A 131 -7.50 -19.69 3.73
C GLY A 131 -8.21 -18.55 4.46
N ARG A 132 -7.97 -18.37 5.77
CA ARG A 132 -8.58 -17.32 6.59
C ARG A 132 -7.59 -16.20 6.90
N ALA A 133 -8.15 -15.07 7.32
CA ALA A 133 -7.42 -13.96 7.90
C ALA A 133 -7.99 -13.69 9.29
N VAL A 134 -7.13 -13.23 10.19
CA VAL A 134 -7.52 -12.85 11.57
C VAL A 134 -7.87 -11.37 11.68
N LEU A 135 -8.66 -11.00 12.69
CA LEU A 135 -9.13 -9.63 12.92
C LEU A 135 -7.98 -8.61 13.00
N ARG A 136 -6.91 -8.90 13.76
CA ARG A 136 -5.75 -7.99 13.91
C ARG A 136 -5.11 -7.63 12.56
N SER A 137 -4.89 -8.62 11.71
CA SER A 137 -4.23 -8.44 10.41
C SER A 137 -5.12 -7.66 9.45
N SER A 138 -6.42 -7.94 9.52
CA SER A 138 -7.44 -7.29 8.70
C SER A 138 -7.60 -5.81 9.08
N ILE A 139 -7.58 -5.47 10.37
CA ILE A 139 -7.61 -4.09 10.85
C ILE A 139 -6.40 -3.30 10.33
N ARG A 140 -5.20 -3.87 10.46
CA ARG A 140 -3.96 -3.22 9.99
C ARG A 140 -3.99 -2.97 8.48
N GLU A 141 -4.38 -3.97 7.69
CA GLU A 141 -4.48 -3.85 6.24
C GLU A 141 -5.53 -2.82 5.82
N PHE A 142 -6.71 -2.83 6.44
CA PHE A 142 -7.76 -1.85 6.16
C PHE A 142 -7.29 -0.41 6.45
N LEU A 143 -6.80 -0.16 7.67
CA LEU A 143 -6.35 1.18 8.08
C LEU A 143 -5.18 1.66 7.22
N CYS A 144 -4.21 0.80 6.92
CA CYS A 144 -3.03 1.22 6.17
C CYS A 144 -3.32 1.44 4.69
N SER A 145 -4.22 0.66 4.08
CA SER A 145 -4.64 0.85 2.70
C SER A 145 -5.24 2.24 2.51
N GLU A 146 -6.15 2.63 3.41
CA GLU A 146 -6.81 3.93 3.31
C GLU A 146 -5.91 5.09 3.76
N ALA A 147 -5.06 4.90 4.77
CA ALA A 147 -4.05 5.88 5.16
C ALA A 147 -3.07 6.18 4.02
N MET A 148 -2.57 5.16 3.32
CA MET A 148 -1.66 5.34 2.19
C MET A 148 -2.33 6.10 1.05
N HIS A 149 -3.62 5.85 0.80
CA HIS A 149 -4.39 6.62 -0.18
C HIS A 149 -4.52 8.09 0.22
N ALA A 150 -4.88 8.37 1.47
CA ALA A 150 -5.03 9.74 1.97
C ALA A 150 -3.69 10.51 1.98
N LEU A 151 -2.57 9.81 2.19
CA LEU A 151 -1.21 10.34 2.03
C LEU A 151 -0.81 10.59 0.56
N GLY A 152 -1.67 10.25 -0.40
CA GLY A 152 -1.41 10.37 -1.84
C GLY A 152 -0.49 9.28 -2.41
N VAL A 153 -0.26 8.19 -1.68
CA VAL A 153 0.59 7.08 -2.10
C VAL A 153 -0.22 6.06 -2.90
N PRO A 154 0.21 5.66 -4.12
CA PRO A 154 -0.47 4.62 -4.88
C PRO A 154 -0.57 3.32 -4.09
N THR A 155 -1.79 2.79 -3.97
CA THR A 155 -2.08 1.63 -3.14
C THR A 155 -3.34 0.89 -3.57
N THR A 156 -3.43 -0.40 -3.23
CA THR A 156 -4.72 -1.09 -3.14
C THR A 156 -5.58 -0.46 -2.05
N ARG A 157 -6.87 -0.30 -2.30
CA ARG A 157 -7.83 0.29 -1.36
C ARG A 157 -8.54 -0.79 -0.56
N ALA A 158 -9.12 -0.41 0.57
CA ALA A 158 -9.93 -1.31 1.40
C ALA A 158 -11.34 -0.74 1.53
N LEU A 159 -12.32 -1.43 0.94
CA LEU A 159 -13.74 -1.03 1.01
C LEU A 159 -14.29 -1.20 2.42
N CYS A 160 -14.05 -2.37 3.01
CA CYS A 160 -14.57 -2.71 4.32
C CYS A 160 -13.79 -3.87 4.95
N ILE A 161 -14.01 -4.01 6.26
CA ILE A 161 -13.62 -5.14 7.07
C ILE A 161 -14.84 -5.70 7.79
N THR A 162 -15.03 -7.02 7.69
CA THR A 162 -16.05 -7.77 8.43
C THR A 162 -15.38 -8.75 9.37
N GLY A 163 -15.98 -8.96 10.54
CA GLY A 163 -15.54 -9.92 11.56
C GLY A 163 -16.53 -11.08 11.69
N SER A 164 -16.07 -12.19 12.28
CA SER A 164 -16.88 -13.35 12.62
C SER A 164 -16.32 -14.05 13.87
N PRO A 165 -17.16 -14.60 14.77
CA PRO A 165 -16.69 -15.34 15.94
C PRO A 165 -16.04 -16.70 15.61
N ALA A 166 -15.94 -17.08 14.33
CA ALA A 166 -15.26 -18.31 13.93
C ALA A 166 -13.80 -18.30 14.38
N PRO A 167 -13.32 -19.34 15.10
CA PRO A 167 -11.95 -19.40 15.58
C PRO A 167 -10.98 -19.66 14.43
N VAL A 168 -9.88 -18.92 14.44
CA VAL A 168 -8.74 -19.08 13.54
C VAL A 168 -7.49 -19.21 14.42
N TYR A 169 -6.69 -20.25 14.19
CA TYR A 169 -5.54 -20.55 15.03
C TYR A 169 -4.25 -20.06 14.36
N ARG A 170 -3.50 -19.22 15.08
CA ARG A 170 -2.15 -18.76 14.73
C ARG A 170 -1.22 -19.09 15.90
N GLU A 171 -0.44 -18.12 16.39
CA GLU A 171 0.25 -18.22 17.67
C GLU A 171 -0.74 -18.35 18.84
N GLU A 172 -1.89 -17.65 18.72
CA GLU A 172 -3.01 -17.71 19.66
C GLU A 172 -4.33 -18.01 18.91
N ALA A 173 -5.40 -18.28 19.69
CA ALA A 173 -6.74 -18.41 19.12
C ALA A 173 -7.33 -17.03 18.86
N GLU A 174 -7.60 -16.72 17.60
CA GLU A 174 -8.13 -15.44 17.14
C GLU A 174 -9.48 -15.61 16.43
N THR A 175 -10.12 -14.50 16.07
CA THR A 175 -11.38 -14.50 15.31
C THR A 175 -11.15 -14.23 13.83
N ALA A 176 -11.96 -14.88 12.99
CA ALA A 176 -11.92 -14.69 11.55
C ALA A 176 -12.36 -13.28 11.16
N ALA A 177 -11.73 -12.75 10.12
CA ALA A 177 -12.13 -11.52 9.46
C ALA A 177 -11.94 -11.61 7.95
N VAL A 178 -12.66 -10.75 7.21
CA VAL A 178 -12.52 -10.58 5.77
C VAL A 178 -12.27 -9.11 5.47
N VAL A 179 -11.25 -8.82 4.67
CA VAL A 179 -11.03 -7.48 4.09
C VAL A 179 -11.48 -7.53 2.64
N THR A 180 -12.37 -6.61 2.26
CA THR A 180 -12.71 -6.37 0.85
C THR A 180 -11.73 -5.36 0.27
N ARG A 181 -10.81 -5.85 -0.55
CA ARG A 181 -9.77 -5.08 -1.23
C ARG A 181 -10.26 -4.64 -2.60
N LEU A 182 -9.83 -3.45 -3.02
CA LEU A 182 -10.11 -2.89 -4.33
C LEU A 182 -8.81 -2.47 -5.01
N ALA A 183 -8.69 -2.70 -6.31
CA ALA A 183 -7.58 -2.23 -7.12
C ALA A 183 -8.02 -2.08 -8.59
N PRO A 184 -7.34 -1.26 -9.40
CA PRO A 184 -7.48 -1.37 -10.85
C PRO A 184 -7.07 -2.77 -11.33
N SER A 185 -5.98 -3.32 -10.77
CA SER A 185 -5.63 -4.72 -10.93
C SER A 185 -4.77 -5.27 -9.79
N PHE A 186 -4.94 -6.55 -9.46
CA PHE A 186 -4.11 -7.32 -8.53
C PHE A 186 -2.97 -8.09 -9.23
N ILE A 187 -2.69 -7.82 -10.51
CA ILE A 187 -1.54 -8.42 -11.21
C ILE A 187 -0.22 -7.96 -10.60
N ARG A 188 0.72 -8.91 -10.47
CA ARG A 188 2.00 -8.81 -9.76
C ARG A 188 3.15 -9.19 -10.68
N PHE A 189 4.38 -8.84 -10.32
CA PHE A 189 5.57 -9.33 -11.05
C PHE A 189 5.59 -10.87 -11.06
N GLY A 190 5.21 -11.48 -9.93
CA GLY A 190 5.06 -12.93 -9.78
C GLY A 190 4.13 -13.63 -10.79
N HIS A 191 3.18 -12.92 -11.39
CA HIS A 191 2.34 -13.50 -12.46
C HIS A 191 3.15 -13.71 -13.75
N PHE A 192 4.03 -12.77 -14.10
CA PHE A 192 4.91 -12.90 -15.27
C PHE A 192 5.97 -13.97 -15.04
N GLU A 193 6.59 -13.97 -13.86
CA GLU A 193 7.57 -14.98 -13.48
C GLU A 193 6.99 -16.39 -13.53
N HIS A 194 5.72 -16.55 -13.15
CA HIS A 194 5.02 -17.84 -13.18
C HIS A 194 5.03 -18.50 -14.56
N PHE A 195 4.57 -17.79 -15.58
CA PHE A 195 4.48 -18.33 -16.94
C PHE A 195 5.86 -18.43 -17.61
N SER A 196 6.74 -17.46 -17.34
CA SER A 196 8.11 -17.48 -17.85
C SER A 196 8.90 -18.70 -17.33
N ALA A 197 8.85 -18.97 -16.02
CA ALA A 197 9.55 -20.10 -15.40
C ALA A 197 9.04 -21.49 -15.86
N ARG A 198 7.87 -21.54 -16.51
CA ARG A 198 7.24 -22.76 -17.03
C ARG A 198 7.38 -22.90 -18.55
N GLY A 199 8.05 -21.96 -19.22
CA GLY A 199 8.14 -21.95 -20.68
C GLY A 199 6.80 -21.70 -21.39
N GLN A 200 5.82 -21.12 -20.67
CA GLN A 200 4.49 -20.82 -21.18
C GLN A 200 4.49 -19.45 -21.86
N GLU A 201 5.19 -19.33 -22.99
CA GLU A 201 5.38 -18.04 -23.69
C GLU A 201 4.07 -17.44 -24.21
N ALA A 202 3.11 -18.28 -24.63
CA ALA A 202 1.81 -17.81 -25.13
C ALA A 202 1.03 -17.09 -24.02
N GLU A 203 0.94 -17.68 -22.83
CA GLU A 203 0.30 -17.08 -21.67
C GLU A 203 1.06 -15.86 -21.15
N LEU A 204 2.40 -15.91 -21.16
CA LEU A 204 3.23 -14.74 -20.82
C LEU A 204 2.94 -13.56 -21.76
N ARG A 205 2.86 -13.81 -23.07
CA ARG A 205 2.51 -12.82 -24.09
C ARG A 205 1.11 -12.28 -23.88
N GLN A 206 0.14 -13.15 -23.65
CA GLN A 206 -1.25 -12.77 -23.40
C GLN A 206 -1.39 -11.86 -22.18
N LEU A 207 -0.69 -12.17 -21.08
CA LEU A 207 -0.68 -11.32 -19.88
C LEU A 207 -0.03 -9.96 -20.14
N ALA A 208 1.11 -9.94 -20.85
CA ALA A 208 1.80 -8.70 -21.18
C ALA A 208 0.96 -7.82 -22.11
N ASP A 209 0.33 -8.41 -23.14
CA ASP A 209 -0.55 -7.71 -24.06
C ASP A 209 -1.78 -7.16 -23.33
N TYR A 210 -2.42 -7.95 -22.45
CA TYR A 210 -3.51 -7.49 -21.60
C TYR A 210 -3.13 -6.26 -20.76
N MET A 211 -1.95 -6.30 -20.14
CA MET A 211 -1.46 -5.18 -19.33
C MET A 211 -1.14 -3.94 -20.16
N ILE A 212 -0.51 -4.11 -21.32
CA ILE A 212 -0.18 -3.02 -22.24
C ILE A 212 -1.46 -2.36 -22.74
N ASP A 213 -2.36 -3.14 -23.32
CA ASP A 213 -3.52 -2.60 -24.03
C ASP A 213 -4.48 -1.88 -23.07
N ARG A 214 -4.53 -2.32 -21.81
CA ARG A 214 -5.44 -1.77 -20.81
C ARG A 214 -4.84 -0.65 -19.95
N TYR A 215 -3.57 -0.75 -19.57
CA TYR A 215 -2.99 0.15 -18.55
C TYR A 215 -1.75 0.91 -19.04
N TYR A 216 -1.13 0.47 -20.12
CA TYR A 216 0.07 1.08 -20.69
C TYR A 216 0.00 1.21 -22.22
N PRO A 217 -1.10 1.74 -22.81
CA PRO A 217 -1.30 1.73 -24.27
C PRO A 217 -0.20 2.50 -25.02
N ASP A 218 0.40 3.50 -24.38
CA ASP A 218 1.54 4.28 -24.91
C ASP A 218 2.77 3.41 -25.22
N CYS A 219 2.88 2.21 -24.64
CA CYS A 219 3.94 1.26 -24.96
C CYS A 219 3.86 0.73 -26.39
N ARG A 220 2.66 0.73 -27.01
CA ARG A 220 2.47 0.32 -28.42
C ARG A 220 2.92 1.39 -29.41
N THR A 221 2.88 2.66 -29.02
CA THR A 221 3.08 3.80 -29.92
C THR A 221 4.39 4.53 -29.65
N ASN A 222 4.51 5.16 -28.47
CA ASN A 222 5.57 6.10 -28.13
C ASN A 222 6.75 5.42 -27.44
N GLY A 223 6.50 4.52 -26.49
CA GLY A 223 7.55 3.81 -25.75
C GLY A 223 8.37 2.85 -26.63
N ALA A 224 7.75 2.36 -27.70
CA ALA A 224 8.44 1.59 -28.73
C ALA A 224 9.52 2.42 -29.45
N GLN A 225 9.38 3.75 -29.58
CA GLN A 225 10.34 4.56 -30.37
C GLN A 225 11.73 4.69 -29.71
N THR A 226 11.81 4.61 -28.38
CA THR A 226 13.07 4.75 -27.62
C THR A 226 13.79 3.44 -27.34
N LEU A 227 13.10 2.30 -27.49
CA LEU A 227 13.60 0.95 -27.17
C LEU A 227 13.48 -0.01 -28.36
N GLY A 228 13.86 0.46 -29.56
CA GLY A 228 13.98 -0.38 -30.76
C GLY A 228 12.65 -0.93 -31.31
N GLY A 229 11.53 -0.29 -31.01
CA GLY A 229 10.19 -0.70 -31.40
C GLY A 229 9.51 -1.67 -30.42
N ASN A 230 10.17 -2.03 -29.31
CA ASN A 230 9.72 -3.14 -28.48
C ASN A 230 8.73 -2.70 -27.37
N ALA A 231 7.45 -3.03 -27.54
CA ALA A 231 6.40 -2.70 -26.58
C ALA A 231 6.56 -3.35 -25.20
N TYR A 232 7.18 -4.54 -25.12
CA TYR A 232 7.40 -5.25 -23.86
C TYR A 232 8.57 -4.62 -23.06
N ALA A 233 9.60 -4.13 -23.75
CA ALA A 233 10.65 -3.35 -23.12
C ALA A 233 10.12 -1.98 -22.65
N ALA A 234 9.24 -1.34 -23.43
CA ALA A 234 8.55 -0.13 -23.00
C ALA A 234 7.67 -0.35 -21.76
N LEU A 235 6.97 -1.49 -21.67
CA LEU A 235 6.25 -1.89 -20.47
C LEU A 235 7.22 -2.00 -19.27
N LEU A 236 8.34 -2.68 -19.42
CA LEU A 236 9.35 -2.83 -18.37
C LEU A 236 9.88 -1.46 -17.90
N GLN A 237 10.15 -0.53 -18.82
CA GLN A 237 10.58 0.83 -18.50
C GLN A 237 9.50 1.57 -17.70
N ALA A 238 8.24 1.57 -18.17
CA ALA A 238 7.14 2.25 -17.51
C ALA A 238 6.88 1.71 -16.09
N VAL A 239 6.95 0.38 -15.92
CA VAL A 239 6.84 -0.28 -14.60
C VAL A 239 8.03 0.10 -13.71
N SER A 240 9.23 0.18 -14.25
CA SER A 240 10.44 0.59 -13.51
C SER A 240 10.32 2.02 -12.99
N GLU A 241 9.87 2.95 -13.83
CA GLU A 241 9.68 4.37 -13.45
C GLU A 241 8.54 4.54 -12.43
N ARG A 242 7.42 3.82 -12.58
CA ARG A 242 6.33 3.83 -11.59
C ARG A 242 6.78 3.25 -10.25
N THR A 243 7.53 2.16 -10.26
CA THR A 243 8.10 1.54 -9.06
C THR A 243 9.07 2.51 -8.38
N ALA A 244 9.93 3.20 -9.14
CA ALA A 244 10.82 4.24 -8.61
C ALA A 244 10.05 5.37 -7.92
N ALA A 245 8.97 5.86 -8.54
CA ALA A 245 8.12 6.90 -7.96
C ALA A 245 7.38 6.46 -6.69
N LEU A 246 6.95 5.19 -6.62
CA LEU A 246 6.36 4.60 -5.42
C LEU A 246 7.39 4.53 -4.29
N LEU A 247 8.57 3.99 -4.57
CA LEU A 247 9.63 3.85 -3.57
C LEU A 247 10.10 5.20 -3.04
N ALA A 248 10.21 6.22 -3.90
CA ALA A 248 10.52 7.58 -3.46
C ALA A 248 9.49 8.12 -2.45
N GLN A 249 8.20 7.78 -2.62
CA GLN A 249 7.16 8.16 -1.66
C GLN A 249 7.28 7.39 -0.35
N TRP A 250 7.50 6.07 -0.40
CA TRP A 250 7.73 5.27 0.82
C TRP A 250 8.90 5.80 1.64
N GLN A 251 10.02 6.11 0.99
CA GLN A 251 11.20 6.69 1.65
C GLN A 251 10.88 8.06 2.24
N ALA A 252 10.18 8.93 1.51
CA ALA A 252 9.86 10.28 1.98
C ALA A 252 8.93 10.29 3.21
N ILE A 253 7.99 9.35 3.31
CA ILE A 253 7.04 9.27 4.44
C ILE A 253 7.51 8.31 5.56
N GLY A 254 8.63 7.62 5.39
CA GLY A 254 9.13 6.67 6.39
C GLY A 254 8.33 5.37 6.43
N PHE A 255 7.80 4.88 5.30
CA PHE A 255 7.07 3.61 5.24
C PHE A 255 8.02 2.43 4.97
N CYS A 256 7.97 1.41 5.81
CA CYS A 256 8.73 0.17 5.70
C CYS A 256 7.76 -1.02 5.48
N HIS A 257 7.78 -1.63 4.30
CA HIS A 257 6.82 -2.66 3.89
C HIS A 257 7.08 -4.03 4.54
N GLY A 258 8.36 -4.41 4.69
CA GLY A 258 8.78 -5.65 5.38
C GLY A 258 8.71 -6.96 4.60
N VAL A 259 8.04 -7.01 3.44
CA VAL A 259 7.92 -8.23 2.61
C VAL A 259 7.86 -7.88 1.13
N MET A 260 8.95 -7.33 0.59
CA MET A 260 9.04 -6.96 -0.82
C MET A 260 9.46 -8.15 -1.68
N ASN A 261 8.76 -9.28 -1.55
CA ASN A 261 8.88 -10.40 -2.48
C ASN A 261 8.34 -9.98 -3.86
N THR A 262 8.74 -10.63 -4.94
CA THR A 262 8.26 -10.26 -6.28
C THR A 262 6.76 -10.54 -6.47
N ASP A 263 6.18 -11.47 -5.72
CA ASP A 263 4.72 -11.65 -5.63
C ASP A 263 4.02 -10.47 -4.94
N ASN A 264 4.70 -9.65 -4.15
CA ASN A 264 4.14 -8.44 -3.54
C ASN A 264 4.49 -7.15 -4.30
N MET A 265 4.97 -7.25 -5.53
CA MET A 265 5.21 -6.10 -6.39
C MET A 265 4.09 -5.97 -7.43
N SER A 266 3.25 -4.94 -7.29
CA SER A 266 2.20 -4.66 -8.26
C SER A 266 2.78 -4.22 -9.60
N ILE A 267 2.26 -4.77 -10.70
CA ILE A 267 2.62 -4.33 -12.06
C ILE A 267 2.20 -2.88 -12.34
N LEU A 268 1.28 -2.32 -11.53
CA LEU A 268 0.79 -0.95 -11.67
C LEU A 268 1.53 0.06 -10.78
N GLY A 269 2.50 -0.39 -9.97
CA GLY A 269 3.20 0.46 -9.01
C GLY A 269 2.34 0.84 -7.82
N LEU A 270 1.48 -0.07 -7.35
CA LEU A 270 0.67 0.08 -6.14
C LEU A 270 1.36 -0.56 -4.93
N THR A 271 1.22 0.05 -3.76
CA THR A 271 1.43 -0.64 -2.47
C THR A 271 0.39 -1.75 -2.34
N ILE A 272 0.82 -2.97 -2.04
CA ILE A 272 -0.05 -4.16 -2.04
C ILE A 272 0.41 -5.16 -0.97
N ASP A 273 -0.54 -5.85 -0.34
CA ASP A 273 -0.30 -6.89 0.68
C ASP A 273 0.43 -6.39 1.95
N TYR A 274 -0.32 -5.60 2.69
CA TYR A 274 0.02 -5.14 4.04
C TYR A 274 0.11 -6.29 5.02
N GLY A 275 1.35 -6.72 5.33
CA GLY A 275 1.66 -7.67 6.39
C GLY A 275 2.36 -6.98 7.57
N PRO A 276 3.65 -7.25 7.81
CA PRO A 276 4.44 -6.64 8.87
C PRO A 276 4.98 -5.25 8.49
N PHE A 277 4.17 -4.42 7.84
CA PHE A 277 4.56 -3.06 7.53
C PHE A 277 4.64 -2.22 8.79
N GLN A 278 5.46 -1.17 8.77
CA GLN A 278 5.52 -0.15 9.81
C GLN A 278 5.83 1.21 9.19
N PHE A 279 5.23 2.27 9.74
CA PHE A 279 5.78 3.61 9.59
C PHE A 279 6.90 3.79 10.62
N LEU A 280 7.97 4.49 10.26
CA LEU A 280 9.02 4.85 11.20
C LEU A 280 8.44 5.77 12.28
N ASP A 281 8.67 5.41 13.54
CA ASP A 281 8.60 6.36 14.64
C ASP A 281 9.90 7.17 14.62
N ALA A 282 10.97 6.66 15.23
CA ALA A 282 12.33 7.19 15.10
C ALA A 282 12.93 6.95 13.70
N PHE A 283 13.69 7.91 13.18
CA PHE A 283 14.42 7.76 11.94
C PHE A 283 15.64 6.84 12.12
N VAL A 284 15.41 5.54 11.94
CA VAL A 284 16.45 4.51 11.94
C VAL A 284 16.57 3.95 10.53
N PRO A 285 17.56 4.36 9.72
CA PRO A 285 17.67 3.92 8.33
C PRO A 285 17.68 2.40 8.16
N GLY A 286 18.32 1.69 9.09
CA GLY A 286 18.40 0.23 9.12
C GLY A 286 17.20 -0.48 9.75
N HIS A 287 16.06 0.21 9.97
CA HIS A 287 14.89 -0.37 10.63
C HIS A 287 14.38 -1.61 9.89
N ILE A 288 14.16 -2.71 10.63
CA ILE A 288 13.61 -3.96 10.14
C ILE A 288 12.22 -4.14 10.77
N CYS A 289 11.18 -3.93 9.98
CA CYS A 289 9.80 -4.01 10.49
C CYS A 289 9.23 -5.44 10.58
N ASN A 290 9.86 -6.39 9.90
CA ASN A 290 9.44 -7.78 9.86
C ASN A 290 10.35 -8.64 10.75
N HIS A 291 9.80 -9.16 11.85
CA HIS A 291 10.53 -10.03 12.78
C HIS A 291 11.08 -11.32 12.12
N SER A 292 10.49 -11.77 11.01
CA SER A 292 10.98 -12.92 10.23
C SER A 292 12.14 -12.57 9.28
N ASP A 293 12.45 -11.29 9.08
CA ASP A 293 13.56 -10.82 8.24
C ASP A 293 14.86 -10.68 9.03
N SER A 294 15.40 -11.80 9.50
CA SER A 294 16.59 -11.83 10.36
C SER A 294 17.86 -11.29 9.70
N GLN A 295 17.89 -11.15 8.36
CA GLN A 295 19.01 -10.60 7.59
C GLN A 295 18.80 -9.11 7.22
N GLY A 296 17.64 -8.55 7.58
CA GLY A 296 17.23 -7.21 7.21
C GLY A 296 17.19 -6.98 5.70
N ARG A 297 16.83 -7.99 4.90
CA ARG A 297 16.72 -7.86 3.44
C ARG A 297 15.80 -6.69 3.06
N TYR A 298 14.69 -6.56 3.77
CA TYR A 298 13.63 -5.56 3.54
C TYR A 298 13.71 -4.38 4.51
N ALA A 299 14.87 -4.15 5.14
CA ALA A 299 15.10 -2.97 5.98
C ALA A 299 14.78 -1.67 5.21
N PHE A 300 14.37 -0.64 5.93
CA PHE A 300 13.88 0.62 5.35
C PHE A 300 14.80 1.22 4.27
N ASN A 301 16.10 1.37 4.56
CA ASN A 301 17.09 1.90 3.62
C ASN A 301 17.41 0.95 2.44
N ARG A 302 17.06 -0.33 2.53
CA ARG A 302 17.30 -1.32 1.46
C ARG A 302 16.17 -1.40 0.46
N GLN A 303 14.97 -0.92 0.79
CA GLN A 303 13.79 -1.03 -0.08
C GLN A 303 14.02 -0.55 -1.53
N PRO A 304 14.72 0.57 -1.81
CA PRO A 304 14.96 1.00 -3.19
C PRO A 304 15.81 -0.02 -3.98
N ASN A 305 16.88 -0.53 -3.37
CA ASN A 305 17.75 -1.52 -4.01
C ASN A 305 17.05 -2.87 -4.19
N VAL A 306 16.20 -3.27 -3.24
CA VAL A 306 15.36 -4.46 -3.36
C VAL A 306 14.34 -4.32 -4.48
N ALA A 307 13.69 -3.15 -4.60
CA ALA A 307 12.76 -2.88 -5.70
C ALA A 307 13.46 -2.97 -7.06
N TYR A 308 14.69 -2.45 -7.16
CA TYR A 308 15.49 -2.57 -8.37
C TYR A 308 15.84 -4.04 -8.69
N TRP A 309 16.19 -4.84 -7.68
CA TRP A 309 16.38 -6.28 -7.84
C TRP A 309 15.09 -6.99 -8.31
N ASN A 310 13.92 -6.63 -7.74
CA ASN A 310 12.63 -7.19 -8.17
C ASN A 310 12.30 -6.82 -9.63
N LEU A 311 12.68 -5.62 -10.08
CA LEU A 311 12.54 -5.21 -11.49
C LEU A 311 13.46 -6.03 -12.41
N PHE A 312 14.66 -6.39 -11.97
CA PHE A 312 15.50 -7.36 -12.70
C PHE A 312 14.82 -8.73 -12.84
N CYS A 313 14.16 -9.23 -11.80
CA CYS A 313 13.39 -10.47 -11.89
C CYS A 313 12.25 -10.37 -12.91
N LEU A 314 11.52 -9.24 -12.92
CA LEU A 314 10.50 -8.97 -13.94
C LEU A 314 11.11 -8.89 -15.35
N GLY A 315 12.26 -8.20 -15.50
CA GLY A 315 12.98 -8.12 -16.76
C GLY A 315 13.39 -9.49 -17.29
N GLN A 316 13.92 -10.34 -16.41
CA GLN A 316 14.21 -11.76 -16.74
C GLN A 316 12.96 -12.50 -17.18
N ALA A 317 11.84 -12.33 -16.47
CA ALA A 317 10.58 -12.98 -16.82
C ALA A 317 10.07 -12.56 -18.21
N LEU A 318 10.27 -11.29 -18.59
CA LEU A 318 9.86 -10.74 -19.89
C LEU A 318 10.85 -11.00 -21.03
N MET A 319 12.04 -11.55 -20.76
CA MET A 319 13.06 -11.79 -21.80
C MET A 319 12.58 -12.63 -23.00
N PRO A 320 11.74 -13.67 -22.85
CA PRO A 320 11.20 -14.40 -24.00
C PRO A 320 10.42 -13.52 -24.98
N LEU A 321 9.81 -12.43 -24.50
CA LEU A 321 9.07 -11.48 -25.32
C LEU A 321 9.94 -10.32 -25.82
N ILE A 322 10.93 -9.89 -25.04
CA ILE A 322 11.83 -8.79 -25.40
C ILE A 322 12.86 -9.25 -26.45
N GLY A 323 13.43 -10.44 -26.28
CA GLY A 323 14.38 -11.06 -27.23
C GLY A 323 15.78 -10.43 -27.29
N ASP A 324 16.01 -9.30 -26.62
CA ASP A 324 17.29 -8.58 -26.62
C ASP A 324 17.67 -8.10 -25.20
N THR A 325 18.79 -8.60 -24.68
CA THR A 325 19.29 -8.27 -23.34
C THR A 325 19.70 -6.81 -23.20
N ALA A 326 20.25 -6.19 -24.25
CA ALA A 326 20.67 -4.79 -24.20
C ALA A 326 19.45 -3.85 -24.09
N ILE A 327 18.36 -4.18 -24.81
CA ILE A 327 17.10 -3.43 -24.74
C ILE A 327 16.45 -3.59 -23.36
N ALA A 328 16.40 -4.81 -22.81
CA ALA A 328 15.88 -5.05 -21.47
C ALA A 328 16.69 -4.31 -20.39
N GLN A 329 18.03 -4.31 -20.49
CA GLN A 329 18.88 -3.56 -19.58
C GLN A 329 18.60 -2.06 -19.67
N ALA A 330 18.52 -1.49 -20.88
CA ALA A 330 18.22 -0.07 -21.08
C ALA A 330 16.89 0.33 -20.44
N ALA A 331 15.86 -0.52 -20.54
CA ALA A 331 14.56 -0.30 -19.90
C ALA A 331 14.66 -0.25 -18.36
N LEU A 332 15.52 -1.09 -17.75
CA LEU A 332 15.74 -1.12 -16.30
C LEU A 332 16.58 0.05 -15.80
N GLU A 333 17.52 0.56 -16.59
CA GLU A 333 18.42 1.66 -16.20
C GLU A 333 17.66 2.96 -15.88
N SER A 334 16.44 3.15 -16.41
CA SER A 334 15.60 4.32 -16.09
C SER A 334 15.33 4.44 -14.58
N TYR A 335 15.29 3.34 -13.84
CA TYR A 335 15.11 3.32 -12.38
C TYR A 335 16.20 4.13 -11.66
N LYS A 336 17.46 3.98 -12.08
CA LYS A 336 18.62 4.62 -11.44
C LYS A 336 18.57 6.14 -11.54
N THR A 337 17.85 6.68 -12.52
CA THR A 337 17.62 8.12 -12.68
C THR A 337 16.29 8.54 -12.04
N ALA A 338 15.23 7.75 -12.26
CA ALA A 338 13.88 8.08 -11.80
C ALA A 338 13.77 8.12 -10.28
N PHE A 339 14.33 7.13 -9.56
CA PHE A 339 14.23 7.05 -8.11
C PHE A 339 14.87 8.27 -7.40
N PRO A 340 16.17 8.59 -7.60
CA PRO A 340 16.77 9.73 -6.91
C PRO A 340 16.10 11.05 -7.29
N THR A 341 15.69 11.21 -8.56
CA THR A 341 14.95 12.41 -9.02
C THR A 341 13.63 12.58 -8.26
N GLN A 342 12.83 11.52 -8.15
CA GLN A 342 11.56 11.58 -7.43
C GLN A 342 11.79 11.74 -5.92
N PHE A 343 12.78 11.05 -5.33
CA PHE A 343 13.09 11.17 -3.91
C PHE A 343 13.50 12.60 -3.55
N MET A 344 14.45 13.19 -4.28
CA MET A 344 14.87 14.58 -4.08
C MET A 344 13.71 15.56 -4.23
N ARG A 345 12.83 15.36 -5.22
CA ARG A 345 11.62 16.17 -5.37
C ARG A 345 10.72 16.12 -4.13
N ARG A 346 10.54 14.94 -3.53
CA ARG A 346 9.72 14.79 -2.32
C ARG A 346 10.39 15.44 -1.11
N MET A 347 11.69 15.23 -0.92
CA MET A 347 12.43 15.81 0.20
C MET A 347 12.45 17.35 0.14
N ARG A 348 12.61 17.94 -1.05
CA ARG A 348 12.45 19.38 -1.26
C ARG A 348 11.06 19.89 -0.84
N ALA A 349 10.00 19.21 -1.28
CA ALA A 349 8.64 19.59 -0.91
C ALA A 349 8.42 19.54 0.61
N LYS A 350 8.98 18.55 1.29
CA LYS A 350 8.94 18.43 2.77
C LYS A 350 9.68 19.57 3.48
N LEU A 351 10.68 20.18 2.83
CA LEU A 351 11.45 21.33 3.29
C LEU A 351 10.84 22.68 2.89
N GLY A 352 9.74 22.70 2.13
CA GLY A 352 9.15 23.94 1.61
C GLY A 352 9.91 24.57 0.45
N VAL A 353 10.82 23.82 -0.18
CA VAL A 353 11.69 24.29 -1.26
C VAL A 353 11.11 23.88 -2.60
N GLN A 354 10.87 24.83 -3.50
CA GLN A 354 10.25 24.55 -4.81
C GLN A 354 11.26 24.35 -5.93
N THR A 355 12.35 25.12 -5.90
CA THR A 355 13.35 25.15 -6.97
C THR A 355 14.47 24.14 -6.67
N ALA A 356 14.79 23.29 -7.63
CA ALA A 356 15.91 22.37 -7.51
C ALA A 356 17.24 23.12 -7.64
N ARG A 357 18.22 22.75 -6.82
CA ARG A 357 19.59 23.28 -6.86
C ARG A 357 20.60 22.12 -6.88
N GLU A 358 21.82 22.40 -7.31
CA GLU A 358 22.87 21.38 -7.39
C GLU A 358 23.27 20.87 -6.00
N GLU A 359 23.19 21.72 -4.98
CA GLU A 359 23.61 21.41 -3.60
C GLU A 359 22.54 20.66 -2.79
N ASP A 360 21.33 20.47 -3.33
CA ASP A 360 20.20 19.88 -2.59
C ASP A 360 20.53 18.48 -2.04
N GLY A 361 21.28 17.67 -2.79
CA GLY A 361 21.63 16.32 -2.39
C GLY A 361 22.46 16.32 -1.10
N ALA A 362 23.55 17.07 -1.07
CA ALA A 362 24.41 17.18 0.11
C ALA A 362 23.67 17.80 1.31
N PHE A 363 22.79 18.78 1.04
CA PHE A 363 21.99 19.44 2.07
C PHE A 363 20.97 18.48 2.73
N ILE A 364 20.26 17.68 1.92
CA ILE A 364 19.29 16.70 2.41
C ILE A 364 20.01 15.53 3.11
N ASP A 365 21.14 15.06 2.57
CA ASP A 365 21.90 13.97 3.19
C ASP A 365 22.42 14.37 4.57
N ALA A 366 22.90 15.61 4.75
CA ALA A 366 23.32 16.13 6.05
C ALA A 366 22.16 16.14 7.07
N LEU A 367 20.94 16.52 6.64
CA LEU A 367 19.76 16.45 7.51
C LEU A 367 19.46 15.01 7.91
N LEU A 368 19.39 14.09 6.94
CA LEU A 368 19.06 12.69 7.21
C LEU A 368 20.09 12.03 8.12
N GLN A 369 21.37 12.40 8.02
CA GLN A 369 22.42 11.97 8.94
C GLN A 369 22.19 12.45 10.37
N LEU A 370 21.79 13.71 10.57
CA LEU A 370 21.45 14.25 11.90
C LEU A 370 20.23 13.53 12.50
N LEU A 371 19.17 13.32 11.71
CA LEU A 371 17.99 12.56 12.15
C LEU A 371 18.37 11.14 12.58
N ALA A 372 19.28 10.49 11.84
CA ALA A 372 19.70 9.13 12.12
C ALA A 372 20.60 9.02 13.35
N GLN A 373 21.48 10.00 13.56
CA GLN A 373 22.41 10.04 14.69
C GLN A 373 21.67 10.08 16.03
N ASP A 374 20.61 10.88 16.12
CA ASP A 374 19.85 11.09 17.35
C ASP A 374 18.54 10.28 17.40
N ALA A 375 18.29 9.43 16.39
CA ALA A 375 17.06 8.64 16.25
C ALA A 375 15.79 9.51 16.39
N VAL A 376 15.77 10.66 15.72
CA VAL A 376 14.71 11.66 15.82
C VAL A 376 13.39 11.10 15.29
N ASP A 377 12.28 11.36 15.98
CA ASP A 377 10.94 10.97 15.51
C ASP A 377 10.62 11.62 14.16
N TYR A 378 10.44 10.79 13.13
CA TYR A 378 10.42 11.21 11.75
C TYR A 378 9.16 12.01 11.41
N PRO A 379 7.92 11.55 11.69
CA PRO A 379 6.73 12.39 11.47
C PRO A 379 6.75 13.69 12.28
N ILE A 380 7.14 13.64 13.56
CA ILE A 380 7.14 14.82 14.44
C ILE A 380 8.15 15.87 13.96
N PHE A 381 9.35 15.46 13.55
CA PHE A 381 10.35 16.38 13.01
C PHE A 381 9.78 17.20 11.85
N TRP A 382 9.22 16.50 10.85
CA TRP A 382 8.69 17.16 9.66
C TRP A 382 7.52 18.09 9.99
N ARG A 383 6.62 17.67 10.89
CA ARG A 383 5.48 18.49 11.28
C ARG A 383 5.90 19.72 12.08
N ARG A 384 6.81 19.58 13.04
CA ARG A 384 7.34 20.72 13.81
C ARG A 384 8.13 21.69 12.94
N LEU A 385 8.92 21.19 11.98
CA LEU A 385 9.63 22.05 11.04
C LEU A 385 8.67 22.91 10.22
N SER A 386 7.55 22.34 9.75
CA SER A 386 6.52 23.12 9.03
C SER A 386 6.00 24.29 9.85
N HIS A 387 5.71 24.08 11.14
CA HIS A 387 5.22 25.11 12.06
C HIS A 387 6.30 26.15 12.42
N ALA A 388 7.55 25.71 12.58
CA ALA A 388 8.68 26.56 12.87
C ALA A 388 8.97 27.57 11.74
N VAL A 389 8.80 27.16 10.47
CA VAL A 389 8.96 28.06 9.32
C VAL A 389 7.98 29.24 9.36
N ALA A 390 6.72 29.01 9.73
CA ALA A 390 5.71 30.08 9.83
C ALA A 390 6.01 31.06 10.98
N THR A 391 6.44 30.56 12.13
CA THR A 391 6.64 31.35 13.36
C THR A 391 8.05 31.91 13.50
N SER A 392 9.00 31.39 12.72
CA SER A 392 10.45 31.58 12.90
C SER A 392 10.96 31.14 14.28
N ASP A 393 10.21 30.29 15.00
CA ASP A 393 10.61 29.66 16.25
C ASP A 393 11.00 28.20 16.01
N PHE A 394 12.32 27.94 16.00
CA PHE A 394 12.88 26.62 15.75
C PHE A 394 13.26 25.86 17.03
N GLU A 395 13.06 26.42 18.23
CA GLU A 395 13.42 25.73 19.48
C GLU A 395 12.66 24.40 19.66
N PRO A 396 11.34 24.29 19.34
CA PRO A 396 10.63 23.01 19.43
C PRO A 396 11.16 21.92 18.50
N VAL A 397 11.81 22.30 17.40
CA VAL A 397 12.49 21.37 16.47
C VAL A 397 13.87 21.01 17.02
N ARG A 398 14.61 22.01 17.51
CA ARG A 398 15.92 21.86 18.14
C ARG A 398 15.90 20.91 19.34
N ASP A 399 14.84 20.95 20.14
CA ASP A 399 14.64 20.06 21.30
C ASP A 399 14.48 18.58 20.92
N LEU A 400 14.31 18.26 19.64
CA LEU A 400 14.32 16.87 19.15
C LEU A 400 15.74 16.29 19.04
N PHE A 401 16.78 17.13 19.05
CA PHE A 401 18.16 16.73 18.81
C PHE A 401 18.98 16.68 20.10
N LEU A 402 19.81 15.64 20.22
CA LEU A 402 20.85 15.55 21.24
C LEU A 402 22.08 16.36 20.79
N ASP A 403 22.49 16.26 19.52
CA ASP A 403 23.52 17.12 18.92
C ASP A 403 22.93 18.47 18.49
N ARG A 404 22.64 19.30 19.49
CA ARG A 404 22.14 20.67 19.27
C ARG A 404 23.08 21.50 18.39
N ALA A 405 24.39 21.31 18.51
CA ALA A 405 25.36 22.06 17.71
C ALA A 405 25.34 21.64 16.22
N GLY A 406 25.15 20.35 15.96
CA GLY A 406 24.91 19.81 14.61
C GLY A 406 23.65 20.37 13.98
N TRP A 407 22.56 20.36 14.72
CA TRP A 407 21.31 21.01 14.32
C TRP A 407 21.50 22.50 14.02
N ASP A 408 22.13 23.26 14.93
CA ASP A 408 22.30 24.71 14.79
C ASP A 408 23.09 25.06 13.50
N ARG A 409 24.09 24.24 13.12
CA ARG A 409 24.82 24.41 11.85
C ARG A 409 23.93 24.15 10.63
N TRP A 410 23.15 23.07 10.65
CA TRP A 410 22.25 22.75 9.54
C TRP A 410 21.13 23.78 9.40
N LEU A 411 20.57 24.23 10.52
CA LEU A 411 19.51 25.23 10.57
C LEU A 411 19.96 26.56 9.96
N LEU A 412 21.20 27.00 10.20
CA LEU A 412 21.74 28.21 9.57
C LEU A 412 21.67 28.12 8.04
N SER A 413 22.14 27.01 7.47
CA SER A 413 22.07 26.77 6.02
C SER A 413 20.62 26.64 5.50
N TYR A 414 19.72 26.07 6.31
CA TYR A 414 18.29 26.00 5.96
C TYR A 414 17.64 27.38 5.93
N GLN A 415 17.93 28.23 6.92
CA GLN A 415 17.42 29.59 7.01
C GLN A 415 17.92 30.46 5.84
N GLU A 416 19.18 30.31 5.44
CA GLU A 416 19.72 30.95 4.23
C GLU A 416 18.98 30.49 2.96
N LEU A 417 18.68 29.20 2.86
CA LEU A 417 17.96 28.62 1.73
C LEU A 417 16.54 29.19 1.62
N ILE A 418 15.80 29.31 2.73
CA ILE A 418 14.41 29.78 2.70
C ILE A 418 14.27 31.31 2.83
N ALA A 419 15.36 32.05 2.99
CA ALA A 419 15.33 33.50 3.22
C ALA A 419 14.64 34.30 2.10
N THR A 420 14.66 33.78 0.86
CA THR A 420 13.99 34.40 -0.29
C THR A 420 12.56 33.90 -0.51
N GLU A 421 12.12 32.91 0.26
CA GLU A 421 10.79 32.33 0.15
C GLU A 421 9.78 33.09 1.02
N ASN A 422 8.50 33.04 0.65
CA ASN A 422 7.44 33.49 1.55
C ASN A 422 7.20 32.41 2.61
N HIS A 423 7.64 32.66 3.84
CA HIS A 423 7.56 31.69 4.94
C HIS A 423 6.15 31.16 5.21
N ALA A 424 5.11 32.01 5.09
CA ALA A 424 3.73 31.57 5.31
C ALA A 424 3.29 30.57 4.22
N LEU A 425 3.57 30.87 2.95
CA LEU A 425 3.26 29.97 1.83
C LEU A 425 4.10 28.69 1.85
N ALA A 426 5.39 28.80 2.23
CA ALA A 426 6.28 27.65 2.39
C ALA A 426 5.75 26.72 3.49
N SER A 427 5.41 27.26 4.66
CA SER A 427 4.82 26.50 5.76
C SER A 427 3.51 25.82 5.36
N GLU A 428 2.59 26.53 4.70
CA GLU A 428 1.32 25.94 4.22
C GLU A 428 1.58 24.77 3.24
N SER A 429 2.54 24.93 2.32
CA SER A 429 2.97 23.87 1.42
C SER A 429 3.55 22.67 2.17
N MET A 430 4.36 22.93 3.20
CA MET A 430 4.94 21.90 4.05
C MET A 430 3.88 21.17 4.87
N LEU A 431 2.88 21.86 5.45
CA LEU A 431 1.79 21.23 6.21
C LEU A 431 0.94 20.29 5.35
N ARG A 432 0.76 20.60 4.05
CA ARG A 432 0.11 19.70 3.08
C ARG A 432 0.98 18.54 2.59
N THR A 433 2.27 18.55 2.92
CA THR A 433 3.24 17.52 2.50
C THR A 433 3.72 16.65 3.68
N ASN A 434 3.78 17.23 4.86
CA ASN A 434 4.27 16.62 6.10
C ASN A 434 3.08 16.22 6.95
N PRO A 435 2.69 14.93 6.95
CA PRO A 435 1.50 14.49 7.65
C PRO A 435 1.67 14.67 9.16
N LYS A 436 0.57 15.02 9.82
CA LYS A 436 0.45 14.99 11.27
C LYS A 436 0.23 13.57 11.76
N PHE A 437 -0.56 12.79 11.02
CA PHE A 437 -0.90 11.41 11.37
C PHE A 437 -0.32 10.42 10.36
N VAL A 438 0.31 9.38 10.90
CA VAL A 438 0.64 8.15 10.18
C VAL A 438 0.13 6.99 11.02
N LEU A 439 -0.09 5.82 10.41
CA LEU A 439 -0.51 4.63 11.15
C LEU A 439 0.68 4.06 11.95
N ARG A 440 1.01 4.71 13.07
CA ARG A 440 2.02 4.23 14.02
C ARG A 440 1.61 2.87 14.57
N ASN A 441 2.58 2.03 14.84
CA ASN A 441 2.33 0.66 15.28
C ASN A 441 1.52 0.57 16.58
N HIS A 442 1.91 1.35 17.59
CA HIS A 442 1.24 1.35 18.88
C HIS A 442 -0.22 1.81 18.74
N ALA A 443 -0.49 2.75 17.84
CA ALA A 443 -1.84 3.21 17.58
C ALA A 443 -2.70 2.08 16.97
N GLY A 444 -2.19 1.39 15.95
CA GLY A 444 -2.84 0.21 15.39
C GLY A 444 -3.08 -0.89 16.44
N GLU A 445 -2.11 -1.13 17.32
CA GLU A 445 -2.22 -2.11 18.40
C GLU A 445 -3.30 -1.75 19.43
N LEU A 446 -3.44 -0.47 19.79
CA LEU A 446 -4.51 0.00 20.67
C LEU A 446 -5.89 -0.28 20.06
N ALA A 447 -6.06 0.00 18.76
CA ALA A 447 -7.30 -0.30 18.05
C ALA A 447 -7.60 -1.80 17.98
N ILE A 448 -6.59 -2.63 17.74
CA ILE A 448 -6.74 -4.10 17.70
C ILE A 448 -7.15 -4.64 19.07
N ARG A 449 -6.48 -4.24 20.15
CA ARG A 449 -6.79 -4.69 21.52
C ARG A 449 -8.20 -4.32 21.94
N ALA A 450 -8.64 -3.11 21.63
CA ALA A 450 -10.01 -2.68 21.90
C ALA A 450 -11.03 -3.47 21.07
N ALA A 451 -10.75 -3.69 19.77
CA ALA A 451 -11.64 -4.43 18.89
C ALA A 451 -11.82 -5.89 19.32
N HIS A 452 -10.79 -6.55 19.86
CA HIS A 452 -10.92 -7.89 20.46
C HIS A 452 -11.86 -7.93 21.67
N GLN A 453 -12.04 -6.80 22.36
CA GLN A 453 -12.98 -6.66 23.48
C GLN A 453 -14.36 -6.15 23.02
N GLY A 454 -14.58 -6.00 21.71
CA GLY A 454 -15.82 -5.50 21.13
C GLY A 454 -15.93 -3.97 21.10
N ASP A 455 -14.88 -3.24 21.46
CA ASP A 455 -14.85 -1.78 21.40
C ASP A 455 -14.16 -1.29 20.11
N LEU A 456 -14.95 -0.67 19.23
CA LEU A 456 -14.48 -0.10 17.97
C LEU A 456 -14.18 1.40 18.04
N ALA A 457 -14.32 2.05 19.20
CA ALA A 457 -14.09 3.49 19.32
C ALA A 457 -12.65 3.90 18.93
N PRO A 458 -11.58 3.22 19.37
CA PRO A 458 -10.22 3.58 18.95
C PRO A 458 -9.96 3.32 17.46
N PHE A 459 -10.55 2.26 16.90
CA PHE A 459 -10.50 1.98 15.47
C PHE A 459 -11.15 3.11 14.66
N ASN A 460 -12.36 3.53 15.03
CA ASN A 460 -13.09 4.60 14.35
C ASN A 460 -12.37 5.95 14.45
N ALA A 461 -11.79 6.27 15.62
CA ALA A 461 -10.99 7.47 15.80
C ALA A 461 -9.77 7.47 14.86
N LEU A 462 -9.01 6.38 14.82
CA LEU A 462 -7.88 6.25 13.90
C LEU A 462 -8.27 6.32 12.45
N GLN A 463 -9.35 5.64 12.06
CA GLN A 463 -9.85 5.70 10.69
C GLN A 463 -10.16 7.14 10.28
N SER A 464 -10.79 7.92 11.16
CA SER A 464 -11.11 9.33 10.90
C SER A 464 -9.85 10.19 10.75
N LEU A 465 -8.87 10.05 11.64
CA LEU A 465 -7.63 10.84 11.59
C LEU A 465 -6.75 10.49 10.39
N LEU A 466 -6.73 9.22 10.00
CA LEU A 466 -5.96 8.74 8.84
C LEU A 466 -6.62 9.08 7.50
N ALA A 467 -7.90 9.46 7.49
CA ALA A 467 -8.58 9.95 6.28
C ALA A 467 -8.12 11.36 5.90
N ASP A 468 -7.72 12.18 6.88
CA ASP A 468 -7.24 13.56 6.71
C ASP A 468 -5.87 13.76 7.38
N PRO A 469 -4.82 13.03 6.98
CA PRO A 469 -3.58 12.88 7.76
C PRO A 469 -2.75 14.18 7.88
N PHE A 470 -3.08 15.21 7.12
CA PHE A 470 -2.40 16.51 7.11
C PHE A 470 -3.11 17.58 7.94
N GLU A 471 -4.36 17.35 8.34
CA GLU A 471 -5.17 18.31 9.08
C GLU A 471 -4.82 18.34 10.58
N GLU A 472 -5.22 19.41 11.25
CA GLU A 472 -5.05 19.60 12.69
C GLU A 472 -6.37 19.20 13.41
N HIS A 473 -6.31 18.38 14.46
CA HIS A 473 -7.48 17.87 15.20
C HIS A 473 -7.33 18.12 16.70
N ALA A 474 -7.55 19.37 17.13
CA ALA A 474 -7.17 19.89 18.45
C ALA A 474 -7.47 18.98 19.66
N ASP A 475 -8.60 18.27 19.68
CA ASP A 475 -9.03 17.43 20.80
C ASP A 475 -8.41 16.02 20.82
N GLN A 476 -7.80 15.57 19.71
CA GLN A 476 -7.30 14.20 19.53
C GLN A 476 -5.80 14.13 19.21
N ASP A 477 -5.20 15.27 18.87
CA ASP A 477 -3.83 15.37 18.38
C ASP A 477 -2.81 14.74 19.33
N ALA A 478 -2.82 15.13 20.61
CA ALA A 478 -1.80 14.70 21.57
C ALA A 478 -1.80 13.18 21.80
N HIS A 479 -2.96 12.54 21.67
CA HIS A 479 -3.09 11.10 21.89
C HIS A 479 -2.55 10.26 20.71
N TRP A 480 -2.77 10.71 19.47
CA TRP A 480 -2.49 9.91 18.27
C TRP A 480 -1.30 10.38 17.43
N SER A 481 -0.89 11.64 17.57
CA SER A 481 0.27 12.22 16.84
C SER A 481 1.52 12.42 17.71
N GLY A 482 1.40 12.14 19.01
CA GLY A 482 2.50 12.22 19.98
C GLY A 482 3.61 11.20 19.78
N PHE A 483 4.65 11.30 20.62
CA PHE A 483 5.70 10.29 20.67
C PHE A 483 5.12 8.93 21.07
N PRO A 484 5.67 7.82 20.55
CA PRO A 484 5.24 6.50 20.97
C PRO A 484 5.49 6.30 22.47
N PRO A 485 4.59 5.61 23.20
CA PRO A 485 4.83 5.26 24.59
C PRO A 485 5.94 4.21 24.73
N ASP A 486 6.58 4.09 25.90
CA ASP A 486 7.74 3.20 26.13
C ASP A 486 7.52 1.75 25.68
N TRP A 487 6.31 1.21 25.93
CA TRP A 487 5.94 -0.16 25.56
C TRP A 487 5.77 -0.37 24.05
N ALA A 488 5.68 0.69 23.24
CA ALA A 488 5.55 0.56 21.78
C ALA A 488 6.74 -0.18 21.16
N SER A 489 7.92 -0.05 21.77
CA SER A 489 9.15 -0.73 21.35
C SER A 489 9.09 -2.26 21.44
N THR A 490 8.13 -2.82 22.20
CA THR A 490 7.99 -4.28 22.39
C THR A 490 7.00 -4.93 21.42
N ILE A 491 6.44 -4.16 20.48
CA ILE A 491 5.45 -4.68 19.53
C ILE A 491 6.16 -5.44 18.40
N GLU A 492 5.90 -6.74 18.30
CA GLU A 492 6.35 -7.57 17.18
C GLU A 492 5.18 -7.82 16.22
N ILE A 493 5.39 -7.56 14.92
CA ILE A 493 4.37 -7.79 13.90
C ILE A 493 4.84 -8.88 12.97
N SER A 494 3.96 -9.86 12.74
CA SER A 494 4.23 -11.04 11.95
C SER A 494 3.49 -11.08 10.62
N CYS A 495 4.07 -11.80 9.65
CA CYS A 495 3.42 -12.17 8.40
C CYS A 495 2.31 -13.23 8.60
N SER A 496 2.25 -13.89 9.76
CA SER A 496 1.23 -14.88 10.12
C SER A 496 -0.13 -14.19 10.30
N SER A 497 -0.73 -13.82 9.19
CA SER A 497 -2.15 -13.45 9.06
C SER A 497 -3.00 -14.70 8.98
#